data_AF-A0A4R2RSB8-F1
#
_entry.id   AF-A0A4R2RSB8-F1
#
_cell.length_a   1.000
_cell.length_b   1.000
_cell.length_c   1.000
_cell.angle_alpha   90.00
_cell.angle_beta   90.00
_cell.angle_gamma   90.00
#
_symmetry.space_group_name_H-M   'P 1'
#
loop_
_entity.id
_entity.type
_entity.pdbx_description
1 polymer ?
#
loop_
_entity_poly.entity_id
_entity_poly.type
_entity_poly.pdbx_seq_one_letter_code
_entity_poly.pdbx_strand_id
1 'polypeptide(L)'
;MQAPSGKIIEGSPNVTINGLAASRVGDQESCDGGEIAQDSGTVFINGIPAARVGDKVTCGATIVGGSRNVFIGGATVTRLPVHSEVSEAARFAAVVIGILSALGGLARATASAFAEIKAAGFARAAQIGVKALGRAIEARGTPKPFAYSPKRLGETEPGAVPNNAKLQSEMDAAATVRARKAEEYPKLTAPADEYPELPAAKAATFGDDVRPWNGDDHEGPIRRVIGSDRDANGGYWQAEIPSNEAEWRGGSAVLNDWNGNGGYVESSPKGLRGWIGSARPQMSSDGVNVLPGHGEWIWFPPGSAGPGKTMPTPWSTK
;
A
#
# COMPACT_ATOMS: atom_id res chain seq x y z
N MET A 1 -4.70 -24.38 25.12
CA MET A 1 -5.91 -25.22 25.03
C MET A 1 -6.36 -25.18 23.59
N GLN A 2 -6.32 -26.31 22.88
CA GLN A 2 -6.74 -26.39 21.49
C GLN A 2 -8.27 -26.56 21.50
N ALA A 3 -8.99 -25.68 20.80
CA ALA A 3 -10.43 -25.88 20.62
C ALA A 3 -10.66 -27.21 19.90
N PRO A 4 -11.73 -27.97 20.22
CA PRO A 4 -12.03 -29.21 19.53
C PRO A 4 -12.14 -28.95 18.02
N SER A 5 -11.42 -29.75 17.22
CA SER A 5 -11.42 -29.65 15.76
C SER A 5 -12.21 -30.82 15.17
N GLY A 6 -13.29 -30.51 14.45
CA GLY A 6 -14.12 -31.50 13.76
C GLY A 6 -13.62 -31.81 12.35
N LYS A 7 -13.92 -33.02 11.87
CA LYS A 7 -13.76 -33.39 10.45
C LYS A 7 -15.12 -33.37 9.77
N ILE A 8 -15.16 -32.93 8.51
CA ILE A 8 -16.29 -33.19 7.63
C ILE A 8 -16.29 -34.70 7.33
N ILE A 9 -17.42 -35.37 7.58
CA ILE A 9 -17.56 -36.82 7.49
C ILE A 9 -18.42 -37.26 6.30
N GLU A 10 -19.11 -36.33 5.68
CA GLU A 10 -19.91 -36.56 4.47
C GLU A 10 -19.35 -35.81 3.26
N GLY A 11 -19.81 -36.19 2.08
CA GLY A 11 -19.34 -35.64 0.81
C GLY A 11 -20.13 -36.20 -0.36
N SER A 12 -19.76 -35.77 -1.57
CA SER A 12 -20.31 -36.34 -2.80
C SER A 12 -20.08 -37.87 -2.87
N PRO A 13 -21.10 -38.65 -3.28
CA PRO A 13 -20.96 -40.10 -3.41
C PRO A 13 -20.08 -40.54 -4.59
N ASN A 14 -19.81 -39.66 -5.55
CA ASN A 14 -19.10 -40.03 -6.78
C ASN A 14 -18.16 -38.95 -7.35
N VAL A 15 -18.13 -37.74 -6.79
CA VAL A 15 -17.15 -36.71 -7.15
C VAL A 15 -16.10 -36.66 -6.06
N THR A 16 -14.85 -36.92 -6.44
CA THR A 16 -13.71 -36.88 -5.52
C THR A 16 -12.73 -35.78 -5.92
N ILE A 17 -12.07 -35.20 -4.93
CA ILE A 17 -10.96 -34.26 -5.09
C ILE A 17 -9.77 -34.86 -4.37
N ASN A 18 -8.70 -35.18 -5.11
CA ASN A 18 -7.51 -35.87 -4.61
C ASN A 18 -7.84 -37.17 -3.83
N GLY A 19 -8.84 -37.92 -4.31
CA GLY A 19 -9.23 -39.21 -3.71
C GLY A 19 -10.12 -39.12 -2.47
N LEU A 20 -10.54 -37.91 -2.06
CA LEU A 20 -11.52 -37.70 -0.99
C LEU A 20 -12.85 -37.21 -1.58
N ALA A 21 -13.97 -37.60 -0.99
CA ALA A 21 -15.29 -37.12 -1.39
C ALA A 21 -15.35 -35.58 -1.32
N ALA A 22 -15.87 -34.93 -2.36
CA ALA A 22 -15.94 -33.48 -2.41
C ALA A 22 -17.08 -32.95 -1.54
N SER A 23 -16.77 -32.04 -0.62
CA SER A 23 -17.72 -31.46 0.33
C SER A 23 -18.63 -30.41 -0.30
N ARG A 24 -19.86 -30.33 0.19
CA ARG A 24 -20.98 -29.53 -0.31
C ARG A 24 -21.75 -28.95 0.87
N VAL A 25 -22.57 -27.92 0.62
CA VAL A 25 -23.49 -27.41 1.65
C VAL A 25 -24.42 -28.53 2.15
N GLY A 26 -24.64 -28.59 3.46
CA GLY A 26 -25.42 -29.63 4.12
C GLY A 26 -24.65 -30.89 4.52
N ASP A 27 -23.42 -31.12 4.03
CA ASP A 27 -22.63 -32.27 4.47
C ASP A 27 -22.23 -32.13 5.96
N GLN A 28 -22.30 -33.22 6.73
CA GLN A 28 -22.11 -33.21 8.19
C GLN A 28 -20.65 -33.16 8.66
N GLU A 29 -20.46 -32.57 9.84
CA GLU A 29 -19.21 -32.56 10.61
C GLU A 29 -19.31 -33.40 11.88
N SER A 30 -18.16 -33.87 12.36
CA SER A 30 -18.07 -34.86 13.45
C SER A 30 -18.00 -34.30 14.86
N CYS A 31 -17.79 -32.98 15.05
CA CYS A 31 -17.67 -32.43 16.40
C CYS A 31 -19.02 -32.31 17.10
N ASP A 32 -19.92 -31.48 16.56
CA ASP A 32 -21.19 -31.16 17.21
C ASP A 32 -22.41 -31.57 16.35
N GLY A 33 -22.18 -32.38 15.30
CA GLY A 33 -23.23 -32.79 14.36
C GLY A 33 -23.74 -31.64 13.48
N GLY A 34 -22.97 -30.55 13.39
CA GLY A 34 -23.30 -29.42 12.53
C GLY A 34 -23.12 -29.75 11.04
N GLU A 35 -23.84 -29.03 10.20
CA GLU A 35 -23.72 -29.12 8.74
C GLU A 35 -22.93 -27.93 8.17
N ILE A 36 -22.35 -28.10 6.99
CA ILE A 36 -21.77 -27.00 6.22
C ILE A 36 -22.86 -25.99 5.85
N ALA A 37 -22.67 -24.73 6.24
CA ALA A 37 -23.67 -23.67 6.12
C ALA A 37 -23.38 -22.64 5.01
N GLN A 38 -22.13 -22.57 4.55
CA GLN A 38 -21.68 -21.69 3.48
C GLN A 38 -21.03 -22.45 2.33
N ASP A 39 -21.12 -21.88 1.12
CA ASP A 39 -20.68 -22.52 -0.12
C ASP A 39 -20.35 -21.51 -1.24
N SER A 40 -19.90 -22.05 -2.38
CA SER A 40 -19.77 -21.32 -3.64
C SER A 40 -21.13 -20.99 -4.26
N GLY A 41 -21.36 -19.72 -4.55
CA GLY A 41 -22.53 -19.26 -5.30
C GLY A 41 -22.54 -19.62 -6.79
N THR A 42 -21.46 -20.18 -7.34
CA THR A 42 -21.32 -20.43 -8.78
C THR A 42 -20.90 -21.84 -9.16
N VAL A 43 -20.41 -22.66 -8.22
CA VAL A 43 -19.92 -24.01 -8.50
C VAL A 43 -20.72 -25.04 -7.72
N PHE A 44 -21.19 -26.06 -8.45
CA PHE A 44 -22.08 -27.10 -7.93
C PHE A 44 -21.46 -28.48 -8.15
N ILE A 45 -21.58 -29.36 -7.15
CA ILE A 45 -21.16 -30.76 -7.18
C ILE A 45 -22.41 -31.61 -6.94
N ASN A 46 -22.77 -32.44 -7.93
CA ASN A 46 -24.05 -33.14 -7.99
C ASN A 46 -25.27 -32.21 -7.83
N GLY A 47 -25.20 -31.00 -8.37
CA GLY A 47 -26.29 -30.01 -8.26
C GLY A 47 -26.39 -29.32 -6.90
N ILE A 48 -25.52 -29.65 -5.94
CA ILE A 48 -25.45 -29.00 -4.62
C ILE A 48 -24.22 -28.08 -4.60
N PRO A 49 -24.33 -26.84 -4.12
CA PRO A 49 -23.21 -25.91 -4.04
C PRO A 49 -21.98 -26.48 -3.32
N ALA A 50 -20.80 -26.23 -3.90
CA ALA A 50 -19.53 -26.77 -3.41
C ALA A 50 -19.01 -25.99 -2.18
N ALA A 51 -18.59 -26.71 -1.14
CA ALA A 51 -17.97 -26.14 0.05
C ALA A 51 -16.45 -25.98 -0.13
N ARG A 52 -15.86 -25.00 0.55
CA ARG A 52 -14.45 -24.63 0.40
C ARG A 52 -13.79 -24.31 1.73
N VAL A 53 -12.46 -24.24 1.70
CA VAL A 53 -11.69 -23.63 2.79
C VAL A 53 -12.15 -22.19 2.99
N GLY A 54 -12.46 -21.84 4.24
CA GLY A 54 -13.00 -20.53 4.62
C GLY A 54 -14.52 -20.48 4.77
N ASP A 55 -15.26 -21.44 4.22
CA ASP A 55 -16.70 -21.53 4.41
C ASP A 55 -17.03 -22.03 5.84
N LYS A 56 -18.18 -21.60 6.37
CA LYS A 56 -18.62 -21.90 7.74
C LYS A 56 -19.52 -23.13 7.82
N VAL A 57 -19.45 -23.80 8.97
CA VAL A 57 -20.46 -24.76 9.43
C VAL A 57 -21.47 -24.06 10.35
N THR A 58 -22.62 -24.70 10.57
CA THR A 58 -23.74 -24.20 11.37
C THR A 58 -23.37 -23.85 12.81
N CYS A 59 -22.39 -24.52 13.43
CA CYS A 59 -21.88 -24.18 14.78
C CYS A 59 -20.93 -22.96 14.78
N GLY A 60 -20.65 -22.36 13.62
CA GLY A 60 -19.82 -21.17 13.49
C GLY A 60 -18.33 -21.42 13.26
N ALA A 61 -17.89 -22.67 13.34
CA ALA A 61 -16.54 -23.07 12.94
C ALA A 61 -16.30 -22.84 11.44
N THR A 62 -15.03 -22.73 11.07
CA THR A 62 -14.59 -22.47 9.70
C THR A 62 -13.85 -23.68 9.17
N ILE A 63 -14.12 -24.08 7.92
CA ILE A 63 -13.35 -25.14 7.25
C ILE A 63 -11.93 -24.64 7.00
N VAL A 64 -10.94 -25.26 7.63
CA VAL A 64 -9.52 -24.87 7.51
C VAL A 64 -8.69 -25.82 6.65
N GLY A 65 -9.24 -26.99 6.30
CA GLY A 65 -8.56 -28.01 5.50
C GLY A 65 -9.22 -28.20 4.13
N GLY A 66 -8.42 -28.40 3.09
CA GLY A 66 -8.88 -28.65 1.73
C GLY A 66 -7.75 -29.07 0.79
N SER A 67 -8.09 -29.24 -0.49
CA SER A 67 -7.12 -29.58 -1.53
C SER A 67 -6.06 -28.48 -1.71
N ARG A 68 -4.80 -28.87 -1.93
CA ARG A 68 -3.69 -27.92 -2.14
C ARG A 68 -3.52 -27.47 -3.59
N ASN A 69 -4.21 -28.11 -4.53
CA ASN A 69 -4.04 -27.90 -5.97
C ASN A 69 -5.37 -27.83 -6.75
N VAL A 70 -6.51 -27.90 -6.05
CA VAL A 70 -7.84 -27.72 -6.65
C VAL A 70 -8.53 -26.58 -5.92
N PHE A 71 -8.89 -25.54 -6.67
CA PHE A 71 -9.48 -24.31 -6.14
C PHE A 71 -10.86 -24.10 -6.76
N ILE A 72 -11.86 -23.82 -5.92
CA ILE A 72 -13.24 -23.60 -6.33
C ILE A 72 -13.57 -22.12 -6.13
N GLY A 73 -13.94 -21.43 -7.20
CA GLY A 73 -14.27 -19.99 -7.20
C GLY A 73 -15.70 -19.69 -6.75
N GLY A 74 -16.13 -18.45 -6.95
CA GLY A 74 -17.50 -17.98 -6.66
C GLY A 74 -17.63 -17.18 -5.36
N ALA A 75 -18.64 -16.31 -5.30
CA ALA A 75 -18.98 -15.59 -4.08
C ALA A 75 -19.46 -16.56 -2.99
N THR A 76 -19.12 -16.30 -1.72
CA THR A 76 -19.63 -17.10 -0.60
C THR A 76 -21.11 -16.81 -0.36
N VAL A 77 -21.94 -17.85 -0.33
CA VAL A 77 -23.36 -17.74 0.01
C VAL A 77 -23.63 -18.50 1.30
N THR A 78 -24.41 -17.90 2.21
CA THR A 78 -24.86 -18.57 3.45
C THR A 78 -26.25 -19.13 3.24
N ARG A 79 -26.41 -20.44 3.37
CA ARG A 79 -27.69 -21.12 3.13
C ARG A 79 -28.30 -21.73 4.37
N LEU A 80 -27.48 -22.10 5.34
CA LEU A 80 -27.94 -22.53 6.65
C LEU A 80 -27.61 -21.47 7.72
N PRO A 81 -28.45 -21.31 8.76
CA PRO A 81 -28.15 -20.42 9.87
C PRO A 81 -26.85 -20.81 10.56
N VAL A 82 -25.98 -19.82 10.77
CA VAL A 82 -24.74 -20.01 11.53
C VAL A 82 -24.98 -19.55 12.97
N HIS A 83 -25.14 -20.50 13.88
CA HIS A 83 -25.25 -20.25 15.31
C HIS A 83 -23.87 -19.92 15.88
N SER A 84 -23.77 -18.78 16.56
CA SER A 84 -22.52 -18.35 17.20
C SER A 84 -22.48 -18.78 18.66
N GLU A 85 -21.57 -19.69 19.03
CA GLU A 85 -21.34 -20.06 20.44
C GLU A 85 -20.83 -18.91 21.32
N VAL A 86 -20.26 -17.88 20.70
CA VAL A 86 -19.87 -16.63 21.36
C VAL A 86 -20.89 -15.56 21.03
N SER A 87 -21.50 -14.98 22.07
CA SER A 87 -22.46 -13.88 21.92
C SER A 87 -21.84 -12.76 21.08
N GLU A 88 -22.64 -12.06 20.28
CA GLU A 88 -22.14 -10.95 19.47
C GLU A 88 -21.38 -9.91 20.31
N ALA A 89 -21.76 -9.74 21.58
CA ALA A 89 -21.04 -8.87 22.51
C ALA A 89 -19.61 -9.37 22.80
N ALA A 90 -19.38 -10.68 22.91
CA ALA A 90 -18.05 -11.26 23.09
C ALA A 90 -17.21 -11.16 21.80
N ARG A 91 -17.84 -11.31 20.63
CA ARG A 91 -17.18 -11.10 19.33
C ARG A 91 -16.79 -9.64 19.13
N PHE A 92 -17.68 -8.70 19.49
CA PHE A 92 -17.40 -7.27 19.45
C PHE A 92 -16.28 -6.90 20.42
N ALA A 93 -16.28 -7.44 21.64
CA ALA A 93 -15.19 -7.24 22.60
C ALA A 93 -13.85 -7.78 22.10
N ALA A 94 -13.81 -8.97 21.48
CA ALA A 94 -12.60 -9.54 20.91
C ALA A 94 -12.05 -8.73 19.72
N VAL A 95 -12.94 -8.20 18.86
CA VAL A 95 -12.56 -7.31 17.76
C VAL A 95 -12.01 -5.98 18.29
N VAL A 96 -12.63 -5.40 19.32
CA VAL A 96 -12.14 -4.18 19.99
C VAL A 96 -10.76 -4.42 20.61
N ILE A 97 -10.55 -5.55 21.30
CA ILE A 97 -9.26 -5.93 21.89
C ILE A 97 -8.19 -6.20 20.81
N GLY A 98 -8.56 -6.87 19.71
CA GLY A 98 -7.66 -7.14 18.59
C GLY A 98 -7.21 -5.87 17.86
N ILE A 99 -8.13 -4.91 17.65
CA ILE A 99 -7.82 -3.61 17.05
C ILE A 99 -6.95 -2.75 17.98
N LEU A 100 -7.21 -2.76 19.29
CA LEU A 100 -6.38 -2.06 20.29
C LEU A 100 -4.96 -2.62 20.37
N SER A 101 -4.78 -3.92 20.14
CA SER A 101 -3.48 -4.58 20.18
C SER A 101 -2.62 -4.31 18.93
N ALA A 102 -3.25 -4.03 17.79
CA ALA A 102 -2.57 -3.75 16.52
C ALA A 102 -2.11 -2.29 16.34
N LEU A 103 -2.50 -1.39 17.24
CA LEU A 103 -2.19 0.05 17.17
C LEU A 103 -1.04 0.49 18.11
N GLY A 104 -0.10 -0.41 18.41
CA GLY A 104 1.25 -0.05 18.86
C GLY A 104 1.32 0.89 20.07
N GLY A 105 0.92 0.39 21.25
CA GLY A 105 1.38 0.95 22.53
C GLY A 105 0.29 1.28 23.54
N LEU A 106 -0.13 0.29 24.34
CA LEU A 106 -0.04 0.36 25.80
C LEU A 106 -0.31 -1.03 26.39
N ALA A 107 0.76 -1.80 26.58
CA ALA A 107 0.82 -3.00 27.40
C ALA A 107 0.69 -2.71 28.91
N ARG A 108 -0.12 -1.74 29.35
CA ARG A 108 -0.17 -1.36 30.79
C ARG A 108 -1.43 -0.61 31.23
N ALA A 109 -2.62 -1.12 30.92
CA ALA A 109 -3.85 -0.71 31.62
C ALA A 109 -5.01 -1.72 31.54
N THR A 110 -4.75 -3.00 31.23
CA THR A 110 -5.83 -3.99 31.03
C THR A 110 -6.41 -4.58 32.31
N ALA A 111 -5.91 -4.20 33.50
CA ALA A 111 -6.46 -4.68 34.77
C ALA A 111 -7.54 -3.75 35.38
N SER A 112 -7.44 -2.43 35.19
CA SER A 112 -8.36 -1.48 35.86
C SER A 112 -9.63 -1.15 35.08
N ALA A 113 -9.70 -1.42 33.77
CA ALA A 113 -10.93 -1.21 33.00
C ALA A 113 -12.00 -2.31 33.21
N PHE A 114 -11.65 -3.45 33.81
CA PHE A 114 -12.62 -4.50 34.15
C PHE A 114 -13.29 -4.29 35.51
N ALA A 115 -12.75 -3.44 36.39
CA ALA A 115 -13.32 -3.22 37.72
C ALA A 115 -14.51 -2.25 37.73
N GLU A 116 -14.61 -1.33 36.77
CA GLU A 116 -15.66 -0.28 36.75
C GLU A 116 -16.83 -0.53 35.78
N ILE A 117 -16.92 -1.70 35.13
CA ILE A 117 -18.07 -2.04 34.26
C ILE A 117 -19.32 -2.43 35.07
N LYS A 118 -19.24 -2.50 36.40
CA LYS A 118 -20.42 -2.73 37.25
C LYS A 118 -21.25 -1.46 37.55
N ALA A 119 -20.77 -0.25 37.27
CA ALA A 119 -21.43 0.97 37.77
C ALA A 119 -22.01 1.94 36.71
N ALA A 120 -21.59 1.89 35.43
CA ALA A 120 -22.09 2.80 34.41
C ALA A 120 -22.74 2.01 33.27
N GLY A 121 -24.07 1.96 33.27
CA GLY A 121 -24.88 1.15 32.34
C GLY A 121 -24.50 1.26 30.86
N PHE A 122 -24.84 0.20 30.12
CA PHE A 122 -24.56 -0.07 28.70
C PHE A 122 -24.61 1.15 27.76
N ALA A 123 -25.47 2.13 28.02
CA ALA A 123 -25.60 3.36 27.23
C ALA A 123 -24.30 4.18 27.15
N ARG A 124 -23.52 4.25 28.25
CA ARG A 124 -22.28 5.06 28.28
C ARG A 124 -21.13 4.37 27.55
N ALA A 125 -21.05 3.04 27.66
CA ALA A 125 -20.10 2.21 26.92
C ALA A 125 -20.37 2.22 25.40
N ALA A 126 -21.65 2.17 25.00
CA ALA A 126 -22.06 2.30 23.60
C ALA A 126 -21.66 3.67 23.01
N GLN A 127 -21.84 4.76 23.76
CA GLN A 127 -21.43 6.10 23.31
C GLN A 127 -19.90 6.24 23.16
N ILE A 128 -19.12 5.62 24.04
CA ILE A 128 -17.65 5.58 23.93
C ILE A 128 -17.24 4.77 22.69
N GLY A 129 -17.89 3.63 22.43
CA GLY A 129 -17.68 2.81 21.24
C GLY A 129 -18.03 3.54 19.94
N VAL A 130 -19.15 4.27 19.91
CA VAL A 130 -19.57 5.10 18.77
C VAL A 130 -18.60 6.27 18.54
N LYS A 131 -18.09 6.92 19.59
CA LYS A 131 -17.06 7.96 19.44
C LYS A 131 -15.72 7.39 18.96
N ALA A 132 -15.33 6.21 19.41
CA ALA A 132 -14.12 5.53 18.96
C ALA A 132 -14.24 5.06 17.51
N LEU A 133 -15.40 4.52 17.11
CA LEU A 133 -15.71 4.16 15.73
C LEU A 133 -15.79 5.41 14.83
N GLY A 134 -16.41 6.50 15.31
CA GLY A 134 -16.44 7.78 14.61
C GLY A 134 -15.04 8.35 14.35
N ARG A 135 -14.16 8.31 15.37
CA ARG A 135 -12.74 8.67 15.22
C ARG A 135 -11.98 7.71 14.31
N ALA A 136 -12.33 6.43 14.27
CA ALA A 136 -11.72 5.44 13.38
C ALA A 136 -12.20 5.59 11.92
N ILE A 137 -13.45 6.01 11.70
CA ILE A 137 -13.99 6.38 10.38
C ILE A 137 -13.34 7.68 9.90
N GLU A 138 -13.19 8.69 10.78
CA GLU A 138 -12.40 9.90 10.49
C GLU A 138 -10.94 9.57 10.19
N ALA A 139 -10.32 8.64 10.94
CA ALA A 139 -8.95 8.19 10.72
C ALA A 139 -8.77 7.35 9.43
N ARG A 140 -9.83 6.71 8.91
CA ARG A 140 -9.80 6.02 7.62
C ARG A 140 -9.83 6.98 6.42
N GLY A 141 -10.14 8.26 6.64
CA GLY A 141 -10.34 9.23 5.58
C GLY A 141 -11.54 8.87 4.69
N THR A 142 -12.03 9.85 3.92
CA THR A 142 -12.92 9.53 2.80
C THR A 142 -12.15 8.65 1.80
N PRO A 143 -12.78 7.60 1.22
CA PRO A 143 -12.17 6.82 0.16
C PRO A 143 -11.65 7.76 -0.93
N LYS A 144 -10.39 7.56 -1.34
CA LYS A 144 -9.77 8.42 -2.36
C LYS A 144 -10.54 8.30 -3.67
N PRO A 145 -10.74 9.41 -4.41
CA PRO A 145 -11.47 9.39 -5.67
C PRO A 145 -10.67 8.74 -6.82
N PHE A 146 -9.50 8.18 -6.54
CA PHE A 146 -8.61 7.57 -7.52
C PHE A 146 -7.83 6.40 -6.88
N ALA A 147 -7.30 5.52 -7.72
CA ALA A 147 -6.40 4.45 -7.32
C ALA A 147 -4.97 4.72 -7.81
N TYR A 148 -3.98 4.22 -7.08
CA TYR A 148 -2.60 4.16 -7.57
C TYR A 148 -2.49 3.10 -8.67
N SER A 149 -1.69 3.37 -9.69
CA SER A 149 -1.41 2.36 -10.70
C SER A 149 -0.38 1.35 -10.15
N PRO A 150 -0.49 0.06 -10.53
CA PRO A 150 0.55 -0.90 -10.22
C PRO A 150 1.88 -0.50 -10.91
N LYS A 151 3.00 -0.85 -10.29
CA LYS A 151 4.32 -0.74 -10.92
C LYS A 151 4.39 -1.66 -12.14
N ARG A 152 4.90 -1.13 -13.26
CA ARG A 152 5.00 -1.84 -14.56
C ARG A 152 6.42 -2.33 -14.79
N LEU A 153 6.71 -3.56 -14.36
CA LEU A 153 8.07 -4.08 -14.31
C LEU A 153 8.62 -4.43 -15.70
N GLY A 154 9.78 -3.87 -16.05
CA GLY A 154 10.46 -4.14 -17.32
C GLY A 154 9.77 -3.60 -18.59
N GLU A 155 8.67 -2.86 -18.42
CA GLU A 155 8.00 -2.16 -19.52
C GLU A 155 8.71 -0.83 -19.80
N THR A 156 8.80 -0.46 -21.08
CA THR A 156 9.29 0.86 -21.50
C THR A 156 8.46 1.96 -20.84
N GLU A 157 9.13 2.89 -20.14
CA GLU A 157 8.44 4.04 -19.55
C GLU A 157 7.82 4.95 -20.63
N PRO A 158 6.60 5.48 -20.39
CA PRO A 158 6.12 6.66 -21.11
C PRO A 158 7.18 7.78 -21.08
N GLY A 159 7.49 8.36 -22.24
CA GLY A 159 8.51 9.42 -22.37
C GLY A 159 9.95 8.92 -22.52
N ALA A 160 10.18 7.60 -22.50
CA ALA A 160 11.46 7.04 -22.93
C ALA A 160 11.66 7.22 -24.45
N VAL A 161 12.90 7.49 -24.84
CA VAL A 161 13.31 7.71 -26.24
C VAL A 161 14.44 6.75 -26.62
N PRO A 162 14.64 6.48 -27.92
CA PRO A 162 15.79 5.69 -28.35
C PRO A 162 17.11 6.28 -27.87
N ASN A 163 18.01 5.43 -27.39
CA ASN A 163 19.33 5.86 -26.96
C ASN A 163 20.12 6.46 -28.15
N ASN A 164 20.92 7.48 -27.87
CA ASN A 164 21.81 8.11 -28.85
C ASN A 164 23.14 8.49 -28.19
N ALA A 165 24.14 8.86 -29.00
CA ALA A 165 25.49 9.16 -28.50
C ALA A 165 25.52 10.24 -27.42
N LYS A 166 24.65 11.25 -27.49
CA LYS A 166 24.56 12.32 -26.50
C LYS A 166 24.05 11.78 -25.16
N LEU A 167 22.90 11.10 -25.16
CA LEU A 167 22.31 10.51 -23.95
C LEU A 167 23.23 9.47 -23.32
N GLN A 168 23.88 8.63 -24.12
CA GLN A 168 24.86 7.68 -23.64
C GLN A 168 26.03 8.39 -22.94
N SER A 169 26.58 9.46 -23.54
CA SER A 169 27.69 10.20 -22.94
C SER A 169 27.32 10.87 -21.61
N GLU A 170 26.09 11.36 -21.49
CA GLU A 170 25.58 11.95 -20.25
C GLU A 170 25.37 10.89 -19.15
N MET A 171 24.89 9.69 -19.52
CA MET A 171 24.78 8.57 -18.60
C MET A 171 26.15 8.05 -18.14
N ASP A 172 27.13 7.97 -19.05
CA ASP A 172 28.50 7.54 -18.73
C ASP A 172 29.22 8.55 -17.83
N ALA A 173 28.99 9.84 -18.04
CA ALA A 173 29.44 10.90 -17.14
C ALA A 173 28.82 10.71 -15.75
N ALA A 174 27.53 10.35 -15.66
CA ALA A 174 26.86 10.05 -14.41
C ALA A 174 27.49 8.85 -13.67
N ALA A 175 27.79 7.77 -14.39
CA ALA A 175 28.44 6.59 -13.83
C ALA A 175 29.86 6.91 -13.35
N THR A 176 30.62 7.71 -14.11
CA THR A 176 31.97 8.16 -13.72
C THR A 176 31.92 8.97 -12.43
N VAL A 177 30.95 9.88 -12.32
CA VAL A 177 30.72 10.69 -11.12
C VAL A 177 30.27 9.83 -9.91
N ARG A 178 29.54 8.73 -10.12
CA ARG A 178 29.23 7.76 -9.04
C ARG A 178 30.45 6.93 -8.62
N ALA A 179 31.36 6.66 -9.56
CA ALA A 179 32.54 5.83 -9.35
C ALA A 179 33.71 6.62 -8.73
N ARG A 180 33.81 7.93 -9.00
CA ARG A 180 34.76 8.83 -8.36
C ARG A 180 34.15 9.33 -7.05
N LYS A 181 34.89 9.18 -5.96
CA LYS A 181 34.45 9.55 -4.61
C LYS A 181 33.99 11.02 -4.56
N ALA A 182 33.14 11.32 -3.59
CA ALA A 182 32.47 12.62 -3.37
C ALA A 182 33.38 13.87 -3.39
N GLU A 183 34.70 13.70 -3.36
CA GLU A 183 35.70 14.76 -3.41
C GLU A 183 35.77 15.51 -4.76
N GLU A 184 35.29 14.90 -5.86
CA GLU A 184 35.37 15.47 -7.21
C GLU A 184 34.09 16.17 -7.68
N TYR A 185 32.98 16.03 -6.93
CA TYR A 185 31.87 16.97 -7.09
C TYR A 185 32.44 18.37 -6.80
N PRO A 186 32.16 19.39 -7.63
CA PRO A 186 32.39 20.75 -7.19
C PRO A 186 31.73 20.83 -5.83
N LYS A 187 32.50 21.15 -4.77
CA LYS A 187 31.93 21.38 -3.45
C LYS A 187 30.85 22.39 -3.68
N LEU A 188 29.60 21.95 -3.68
CA LEU A 188 28.50 22.83 -3.96
C LEU A 188 28.54 23.83 -2.82
N THR A 189 28.95 25.05 -3.17
CA THR A 189 29.31 26.05 -2.18
C THR A 189 28.02 26.61 -1.60
N ALA A 190 27.53 25.93 -0.58
CA ALA A 190 26.49 26.42 0.31
C ALA A 190 27.07 26.43 1.73
N PRO A 191 26.73 27.42 2.57
CA PRO A 191 27.02 27.36 3.98
C PRO A 191 26.42 26.07 4.56
N ALA A 192 27.27 25.20 5.12
CA ALA A 192 26.85 23.89 5.63
C ALA A 192 25.89 23.98 6.84
N ASP A 193 25.86 25.15 7.48
CA ASP A 193 24.94 25.53 8.55
C ASP A 193 23.56 25.97 8.03
N GLU A 194 23.43 26.31 6.75
CA GLU A 194 22.18 26.79 6.15
C GLU A 194 21.48 25.75 5.27
N TYR A 195 22.23 24.89 4.57
CA TYR A 195 21.68 23.89 3.64
C TYR A 195 21.98 22.46 4.10
N PRO A 196 21.06 21.50 3.87
CA PRO A 196 21.32 20.11 4.21
C PRO A 196 22.45 19.54 3.34
N GLU A 197 23.21 18.60 3.89
CA GLU A 197 24.17 17.83 3.12
C GLU A 197 23.48 17.14 1.94
N LEU A 198 24.08 17.23 0.74
CA LEU A 198 23.66 16.47 -0.44
C LEU A 198 24.52 15.21 -0.55
N PRO A 199 23.99 14.01 -0.23
CA PRO A 199 24.77 12.78 -0.33
C PRO A 199 25.22 12.55 -1.77
N ALA A 200 26.44 12.04 -1.96
CA ALA A 200 27.01 11.81 -3.30
C ALA A 200 26.10 10.97 -4.22
N ALA A 201 25.41 9.97 -3.67
CA ALA A 201 24.43 9.17 -4.42
C ALA A 201 23.24 9.98 -4.94
N LYS A 202 22.86 11.06 -4.26
CA LYS A 202 21.80 12.01 -4.65
C LYS A 202 22.35 13.09 -5.57
N ALA A 203 23.54 13.60 -5.30
CA ALA A 203 24.24 14.50 -6.22
C ALA A 203 24.33 13.86 -7.62
N ALA A 204 24.66 12.56 -7.69
CA ALA A 204 24.78 11.80 -8.92
C ALA A 204 23.48 11.56 -9.70
N THR A 205 22.32 11.99 -9.19
CA THR A 205 21.05 11.99 -9.94
C THR A 205 20.78 13.33 -10.63
N PHE A 206 21.49 14.39 -10.23
CA PHE A 206 21.40 15.71 -10.85
C PHE A 206 22.38 15.87 -12.00
N GLY A 207 22.04 16.76 -12.92
CA GLY A 207 22.91 17.32 -13.94
C GLY A 207 24.00 18.20 -13.33
N ASP A 208 24.74 18.87 -14.21
CA ASP A 208 25.87 19.72 -13.82
C ASP A 208 25.43 21.11 -13.32
N ASP A 209 24.12 21.37 -13.30
CA ASP A 209 23.45 22.62 -12.93
C ASP A 209 22.90 22.62 -11.49
N VAL A 210 23.22 21.58 -10.70
CA VAL A 210 22.77 21.51 -9.31
C VAL A 210 23.24 22.71 -8.49
N ARG A 211 22.32 23.32 -7.76
CA ARG A 211 22.55 24.54 -6.98
C ARG A 211 21.68 24.57 -5.71
N PRO A 212 22.05 25.39 -4.71
CA PRO A 212 21.22 25.57 -3.52
C PRO A 212 19.82 26.08 -3.89
N TRP A 213 18.81 25.59 -3.17
CA TRP A 213 17.42 25.97 -3.33
C TRP A 213 16.84 26.46 -2.00
N ASN A 214 16.36 27.69 -2.00
CA ASN A 214 15.70 28.32 -0.87
C ASN A 214 14.18 28.33 -1.10
N GLY A 215 13.45 27.56 -0.30
CA GLY A 215 11.99 27.48 -0.42
C GLY A 215 11.25 28.76 -0.02
N ASP A 216 11.90 29.69 0.67
CA ASP A 216 11.31 31.00 0.97
C ASP A 216 11.17 31.88 -0.27
N ASP A 217 12.01 31.65 -1.27
CA ASP A 217 11.99 32.37 -2.56
C ASP A 217 11.03 31.71 -3.57
N HIS A 218 10.48 30.53 -3.26
CA HIS A 218 9.55 29.83 -4.13
C HIS A 218 8.12 30.34 -3.95
N GLU A 219 7.45 30.60 -5.08
CA GLU A 219 6.03 30.93 -5.14
C GLU A 219 5.20 29.67 -5.38
N GLY A 220 4.12 29.50 -4.60
CA GLY A 220 3.24 28.35 -4.72
C GLY A 220 3.74 27.07 -4.01
N PRO A 221 2.98 25.97 -4.11
CA PRO A 221 3.33 24.70 -3.48
C PRO A 221 4.32 23.91 -4.34
N ILE A 222 5.17 23.13 -3.66
CA ILE A 222 5.95 22.07 -4.31
C ILE A 222 5.15 20.76 -4.31
N ARG A 223 5.43 19.90 -5.28
CA ARG A 223 4.64 18.71 -5.58
C ARG A 223 5.50 17.46 -5.68
N ARG A 224 4.95 16.32 -5.29
CA ARG A 224 5.61 15.01 -5.42
C ARG A 224 4.62 13.97 -5.92
N VAL A 225 4.91 13.38 -7.07
CA VAL A 225 4.16 12.22 -7.58
C VAL A 225 4.53 10.98 -6.77
N ILE A 226 3.52 10.19 -6.39
CA ILE A 226 3.64 9.03 -5.52
C ILE A 226 2.82 7.84 -6.05
N GLY A 227 3.33 6.63 -5.80
CA GLY A 227 2.64 5.37 -6.07
C GLY A 227 1.95 4.80 -4.82
N SER A 228 2.15 5.41 -3.65
CA SER A 228 1.46 5.09 -2.41
C SER A 228 1.59 6.23 -1.39
N ASP A 229 0.72 6.27 -0.38
CA ASP A 229 0.83 7.26 0.72
C ASP A 229 2.10 7.13 1.55
N ARG A 230 2.69 5.93 1.58
CA ARG A 230 3.94 5.68 2.31
C ARG A 230 5.11 6.45 1.71
N ASP A 231 5.00 6.84 0.44
CA ASP A 231 6.05 7.54 -0.31
C ASP A 231 5.92 9.06 -0.25
N ALA A 232 4.90 9.59 0.43
CA ALA A 232 4.58 11.03 0.49
C ALA A 232 5.72 11.87 1.12
N ASN A 233 6.44 11.30 2.08
CA ASN A 233 7.55 11.96 2.78
C ASN A 233 8.91 11.82 2.07
N GLY A 234 8.94 11.41 0.79
CA GLY A 234 10.20 11.24 0.05
C GLY A 234 10.93 12.55 -0.24
N GLY A 235 12.19 12.44 -0.68
CA GLY A 235 13.08 13.60 -0.79
C GLY A 235 13.05 14.36 -2.12
N TYR A 236 12.43 13.84 -3.19
CA TYR A 236 12.40 14.50 -4.50
C TYR A 236 11.03 15.13 -4.79
N TRP A 237 11.04 16.40 -5.17
CA TRP A 237 9.88 17.27 -5.35
C TRP A 237 10.04 18.11 -6.63
N GLN A 238 8.95 18.69 -7.12
CA GLN A 238 8.92 19.51 -8.34
C GLN A 238 8.09 20.76 -8.08
N ALA A 239 8.39 21.86 -8.77
CA ALA A 239 7.54 23.05 -8.72
C ALA A 239 6.15 22.73 -9.30
N GLU A 240 6.10 22.05 -10.44
CA GLU A 240 4.87 21.72 -11.16
C GLU A 240 4.84 20.26 -11.57
N ILE A 241 3.63 19.72 -11.72
CA ILE A 241 3.43 18.39 -12.30
C ILE A 241 3.02 18.58 -13.76
N PRO A 242 3.74 17.98 -14.72
CA PRO A 242 3.39 18.06 -16.14
C PRO A 242 1.99 17.53 -16.45
N SER A 243 1.52 17.81 -17.67
CA SER A 243 0.15 17.48 -18.07
C SER A 243 -0.10 15.98 -18.27
N ASN A 244 0.95 15.20 -18.50
CA ASN A 244 0.87 13.78 -18.82
C ASN A 244 2.05 12.97 -18.24
N GLU A 245 1.86 11.66 -18.16
CA GLU A 245 2.85 10.74 -17.57
C GLU A 245 4.17 10.72 -18.35
N ALA A 246 4.14 10.87 -19.67
CA ALA A 246 5.33 10.81 -20.50
C ALA A 246 6.26 12.01 -20.26
N GLU A 247 5.70 13.22 -20.16
CA GLU A 247 6.47 14.41 -19.76
C GLU A 247 7.03 14.26 -18.34
N TRP A 248 6.22 13.76 -17.41
CA TRP A 248 6.68 13.55 -16.05
C TRP A 248 7.79 12.50 -15.99
N ARG A 249 7.62 11.29 -16.49
CA ARG A 249 8.68 10.25 -16.42
C ARG A 249 9.87 10.56 -17.29
N GLY A 250 9.67 11.07 -18.50
CA GLY A 250 10.72 11.45 -19.43
C GLY A 250 11.60 12.55 -18.85
N GLY A 251 10.99 13.67 -18.47
CA GLY A 251 11.67 14.79 -17.83
C GLY A 251 12.21 14.41 -16.45
N SER A 252 11.47 13.58 -15.73
CA SER A 252 11.79 13.19 -14.36
C SER A 252 12.59 11.89 -14.23
N ALA A 253 13.08 11.32 -15.32
CA ALA A 253 13.81 10.06 -15.32
C ALA A 253 13.27 9.03 -14.30
N VAL A 254 11.95 8.89 -14.11
CA VAL A 254 11.37 8.03 -13.06
C VAL A 254 10.98 6.69 -13.66
N LEU A 255 11.60 5.62 -13.17
CA LEU A 255 11.31 4.25 -13.61
C LEU A 255 9.94 3.76 -13.12
N ASN A 256 9.31 2.90 -13.93
CA ASN A 256 8.05 2.24 -13.60
C ASN A 256 8.17 1.41 -12.30
N ASP A 257 9.33 0.79 -12.08
CA ASP A 257 9.65 -0.02 -10.90
C ASP A 257 9.79 0.81 -9.63
N TRP A 258 10.10 2.09 -9.76
CA TRP A 258 10.29 2.98 -8.60
C TRP A 258 8.97 3.53 -8.11
N ASN A 259 8.13 3.96 -9.04
CA ASN A 259 6.90 4.68 -8.73
C ASN A 259 5.76 4.16 -9.60
N GLY A 260 4.72 3.63 -8.96
CA GLY A 260 3.51 3.18 -9.63
C GLY A 260 2.73 4.31 -10.29
N ASN A 261 2.87 5.56 -9.80
CA ASN A 261 2.10 6.75 -10.16
C ASN A 261 0.65 6.73 -9.64
N GLY A 262 -0.13 7.74 -10.03
CA GLY A 262 -1.58 7.78 -9.84
C GLY A 262 -2.02 8.85 -8.85
N GLY A 263 -1.11 9.27 -7.96
CA GLY A 263 -1.35 10.40 -7.08
C GLY A 263 -0.14 11.31 -6.91
N TYR A 264 -0.39 12.48 -6.34
CA TYR A 264 0.63 13.39 -5.87
C TYR A 264 0.25 14.04 -4.56
N VAL A 265 1.23 14.59 -3.86
CA VAL A 265 1.05 15.42 -2.67
C VAL A 265 1.66 16.80 -2.91
N GLU A 266 1.11 17.80 -2.24
CA GLU A 266 1.65 19.15 -2.20
C GLU A 266 2.23 19.46 -0.82
N SER A 267 3.24 20.32 -0.76
CA SER A 267 3.77 20.87 0.48
C SER A 267 4.06 22.35 0.30
N SER A 268 3.97 23.11 1.40
CA SER A 268 4.53 24.45 1.46
C SER A 268 6.06 24.36 1.33
N PRO A 269 6.70 25.22 0.53
CA PRO A 269 8.15 25.31 0.43
C PRO A 269 8.79 26.14 1.56
N LYS A 270 8.00 26.94 2.29
CA LYS A 270 8.53 27.94 3.23
C LYS A 270 9.33 27.28 4.36
N GLY A 271 10.49 27.85 4.66
CA GLY A 271 11.46 27.34 5.63
C GLY A 271 12.26 26.12 5.17
N LEU A 272 12.03 25.59 3.97
CA LEU A 272 12.81 24.49 3.44
C LEU A 272 14.10 24.99 2.79
N ARG A 273 15.15 24.18 2.94
CA ARG A 273 16.46 24.36 2.30
C ARG A 273 16.82 23.05 1.62
N GLY A 274 17.31 23.13 0.39
CA GLY A 274 17.59 21.96 -0.41
C GLY A 274 18.44 22.27 -1.62
N TRP A 275 18.31 21.43 -2.62
CA TRP A 275 19.11 21.43 -3.84
C TRP A 275 18.17 21.35 -5.03
N ILE A 276 18.37 22.17 -6.04
CA ILE A 276 17.60 22.13 -7.28
C ILE A 276 18.54 21.94 -8.45
N GLY A 277 18.09 21.20 -9.45
CA GLY A 277 18.82 21.02 -10.69
C GLY A 277 18.10 20.08 -11.64
N SER A 278 18.61 20.00 -12.86
CA SER A 278 18.13 19.10 -13.88
C SER A 278 18.36 17.65 -13.49
N ALA A 279 17.46 16.78 -13.88
CA ALA A 279 17.66 15.35 -13.78
C ALA A 279 18.65 14.83 -14.81
N ARG A 280 19.52 13.91 -14.42
CA ARG A 280 20.32 13.18 -15.40
C ARG A 280 19.49 12.13 -16.15
N PRO A 281 19.84 11.84 -17.42
CA PRO A 281 19.25 10.71 -18.13
C PRO A 281 19.59 9.40 -17.43
N GLN A 282 18.72 8.41 -17.63
CA GLN A 282 19.00 7.04 -17.24
C GLN A 282 18.32 6.03 -18.15
N MET A 283 18.79 4.78 -18.10
CA MET A 283 18.20 3.70 -18.87
C MET A 283 16.74 3.48 -18.45
N SER A 284 15.86 3.33 -19.43
CA SER A 284 14.49 2.83 -19.23
C SER A 284 14.53 1.39 -18.71
N SER A 285 13.45 0.96 -18.06
CA SER A 285 13.33 -0.38 -17.47
C SER A 285 13.41 -1.51 -18.51
N ASP A 286 13.17 -1.21 -19.79
CA ASP A 286 13.33 -2.16 -20.89
C ASP A 286 14.79 -2.45 -21.27
N GLY A 287 15.76 -1.70 -20.73
CA GLY A 287 17.18 -1.86 -21.04
C GLY A 287 17.55 -1.54 -22.48
N VAL A 288 16.68 -0.87 -23.25
CA VAL A 288 16.92 -0.45 -24.64
C VAL A 288 16.76 1.06 -24.83
N ASN A 289 15.72 1.65 -24.25
CA ASN A 289 15.45 3.08 -24.36
C ASN A 289 16.06 3.85 -23.19
N VAL A 290 16.01 5.18 -23.28
CA VAL A 290 16.53 6.08 -22.25
C VAL A 290 15.43 7.05 -21.84
N LEU A 291 15.27 7.26 -20.55
CA LEU A 291 14.56 8.43 -20.04
C LEU A 291 15.51 9.62 -20.13
N PRO A 292 15.18 10.66 -20.92
CA PRO A 292 16.13 11.75 -21.20
C PRO A 292 16.47 12.59 -19.97
N GLY A 293 15.59 12.64 -18.96
CA GLY A 293 15.78 13.53 -17.83
C GLY A 293 15.60 14.99 -18.23
N HIS A 294 16.45 15.87 -17.69
CA HIS A 294 16.47 17.32 -17.89
C HIS A 294 15.31 18.12 -17.27
N GLY A 295 14.32 17.44 -16.69
CA GLY A 295 13.34 18.10 -15.84
C GLY A 295 13.99 18.56 -14.54
N GLU A 296 13.61 19.74 -14.07
CA GLU A 296 14.15 20.33 -12.85
C GLU A 296 13.42 19.74 -11.63
N TRP A 297 14.16 19.15 -10.68
CA TRP A 297 13.59 18.73 -9.40
C TRP A 297 14.33 19.35 -8.24
N ILE A 298 13.64 19.40 -7.12
CA ILE A 298 14.13 19.84 -5.83
C ILE A 298 14.38 18.60 -4.97
N TRP A 299 15.52 18.53 -4.32
CA TRP A 299 15.85 17.53 -3.32
C TRP A 299 16.13 18.17 -1.96
N PHE A 300 15.55 17.57 -0.93
CA PHE A 300 15.89 17.79 0.47
C PHE A 300 15.71 16.47 1.24
N PRO A 301 16.22 16.35 2.48
CA PRO A 301 16.10 15.13 3.26
C PRO A 301 14.63 14.64 3.36
N PRO A 302 14.38 13.33 3.21
CA PRO A 302 13.05 12.78 3.42
C PRO A 302 12.46 13.16 4.78
N GLY A 303 11.18 13.51 4.81
CA GLY A 303 10.48 13.98 6.01
C GLY A 303 10.67 15.46 6.33
N SER A 304 11.48 16.23 5.58
CA SER A 304 11.58 17.68 5.77
C SER A 304 10.30 18.41 5.34
N ALA A 305 9.69 18.01 4.24
CA ALA A 305 8.39 18.52 3.82
C ALA A 305 7.28 17.80 4.59
N GLY A 306 6.26 18.56 5.02
CA GLY A 306 5.01 18.01 5.54
C GLY A 306 3.99 17.85 4.41
N PRO A 307 3.92 16.69 3.74
CA PRO A 307 2.99 16.51 2.62
C PRO A 307 1.55 16.64 3.08
N GLY A 308 0.79 17.43 2.33
CA GLY A 308 -0.64 17.58 2.51
C GLY A 308 -1.43 16.39 1.97
N LYS A 309 -2.70 16.66 1.65
CA LYS A 309 -3.62 15.64 1.14
C LYS A 309 -3.17 15.13 -0.23
N THR A 310 -3.30 13.82 -0.43
CA THR A 310 -3.10 13.16 -1.72
C THR A 310 -4.16 13.56 -2.75
N MET A 311 -3.72 13.89 -3.97
CA MET A 311 -4.56 14.28 -5.10
C MET A 311 -4.27 13.39 -6.32
N PRO A 312 -5.22 13.19 -7.24
CA PRO A 312 -4.98 12.42 -8.46
C PRO A 312 -4.04 13.16 -9.40
N THR A 313 -3.10 12.46 -10.04
CA THR A 313 -2.29 13.07 -11.11
C THR A 313 -3.14 13.46 -12.33
N PRO A 314 -2.70 14.43 -13.17
CA PRO A 314 -3.44 14.82 -14.37
C PRO A 314 -3.78 13.68 -15.33
N TRP A 315 -2.98 12.61 -15.33
CA TRP A 315 -3.17 11.43 -16.18
C TRP A 315 -3.91 10.26 -15.50
N SER A 316 -4.25 10.36 -14.20
CA SER A 316 -4.98 9.29 -13.49
C SER A 316 -6.50 9.49 -13.49
N THR A 317 -6.99 10.58 -14.07
CA THR A 317 -8.42 10.91 -14.16
C THR A 317 -9.05 10.50 -15.51
N LYS A 318 -8.44 9.58 -16.24
CA LYS A 318 -8.93 9.05 -17.51
C LYS A 318 -9.18 7.55 -17.42
#